data_AF-A0A834XW93-F1
#
_entry.id   AF-A0A834XW93-F1
#
_cell.length_a   1.000
_cell.length_b   1.000
_cell.length_c   1.000
_cell.angle_alpha   90.00
_cell.angle_beta   90.00
_cell.angle_gamma   90.00
#
_symmetry.space_group_name_H-M   'P 1'
#
loop_
_entity.id
_entity.type
_entity.pdbx_description
1 polymer ?
#
loop_
_entity_poly.entity_id
_entity_poly.type
_entity_poly.pdbx_seq_one_letter_code
_entity_poly.pdbx_strand_id
1 'polypeptide(L)'
;MLSTCKPPVLSLPKLKEQLQIIVASGPFTYPDIFDMEPLIKLMEYFAENEINVLILCGPFVDDRLPVVKESVFDIAFEKVFKNMIEKVMVYVKGKSTKVVLVASMCKPKYNSTI
;
A
#
# COMPACT_ATOMS: atom_id res chain seq x y z
N MET A 1 36.68 38.94 8.53
CA MET A 1 36.18 38.50 7.21
C MET A 1 35.45 37.19 7.39
N LEU A 2 34.12 37.18 7.27
CA LEU A 2 33.32 35.95 7.36
C LEU A 2 33.40 35.24 6.02
N SER A 3 34.07 34.08 5.99
CA SER A 3 34.13 33.19 4.84
C SER A 3 32.74 32.65 4.58
N THR A 4 32.11 33.06 3.48
CA THR A 4 30.84 32.50 3.03
C THR A 4 31.10 31.12 2.42
N CYS A 5 30.94 30.06 3.22
CA CYS A 5 30.89 28.70 2.70
C CYS A 5 29.62 28.55 1.85
N LYS A 6 29.76 28.63 0.53
CA LYS A 6 28.69 28.30 -0.40
C LYS A 6 28.44 26.79 -0.27
N PRO A 7 27.22 26.33 0.07
CA PRO A 7 26.96 24.90 0.18
C PRO A 7 27.25 24.23 -1.16
N PRO A 8 27.85 23.01 -1.15
CA PRO A 8 28.08 22.27 -2.37
C PRO A 8 26.74 22.10 -3.09
N VAL A 9 26.66 22.60 -4.32
CA VAL A 9 25.45 22.47 -5.13
C VAL A 9 25.35 21.00 -5.51
N LEU A 10 24.45 20.27 -4.85
CA LEU A 10 24.15 18.89 -5.20
C LEU A 10 23.48 18.90 -6.58
N SER A 11 24.15 18.33 -7.58
CA SER A 11 23.55 18.12 -8.89
C SER A 11 22.34 17.20 -8.76
N LEU A 12 21.20 17.57 -9.35
CA LEU A 12 20.01 16.72 -9.33
C LEU A 12 20.35 15.33 -9.91
N PRO A 13 19.80 14.25 -9.33
CA PRO A 13 19.91 12.92 -9.92
C PRO A 13 19.39 12.93 -11.35
N LYS A 14 20.18 12.45 -12.30
CA LYS A 14 19.72 12.23 -13.68
C LYS A 14 19.09 10.85 -13.78
N LEU A 15 17.84 10.79 -14.25
CA LEU A 15 17.17 9.53 -14.54
C LEU A 15 17.78 8.89 -15.79
N LYS A 16 18.07 7.59 -15.73
CA LYS A 16 18.62 6.84 -16.87
C LYS A 16 17.52 6.41 -17.86
N GLU A 17 16.30 6.26 -17.36
CA GLU A 17 15.13 5.80 -18.09
C GLU A 17 13.87 6.45 -17.50
N GLN A 18 12.73 6.28 -18.19
CA GLN A 18 11.46 6.80 -17.72
C GLN A 18 11.05 6.08 -16.43
N LEU A 19 10.81 6.85 -15.36
CA LEU A 19 10.40 6.33 -14.07
C LEU A 19 8.87 6.30 -13.96
N GLN A 20 8.30 5.10 -13.89
CA GLN A 20 6.88 4.82 -13.64
C GLN A 20 6.67 4.53 -12.15
N ILE A 21 5.91 5.42 -11.49
CA ILE A 21 5.50 5.28 -10.08
C ILE A 21 3.99 5.24 -10.05
N ILE A 22 3.43 4.23 -9.37
CA ILE A 22 2.00 4.16 -9.11
C ILE A 22 1.75 4.25 -7.62
N VAL A 23 0.73 5.04 -7.26
CA VAL A 23 0.24 5.19 -5.90
C VAL A 23 -1.23 4.81 -5.86
N ALA A 24 -1.60 3.91 -4.95
CA ALA A 24 -2.98 3.54 -4.69
C ALA A 24 -3.25 3.54 -3.19
N SER A 25 -4.47 3.89 -2.80
CA SER A 25 -4.91 3.91 -1.42
C SER A 25 -6.10 2.97 -1.24
N GLY A 26 -6.12 2.23 -0.13
CA GLY A 26 -7.19 1.32 0.21
C GLY A 26 -8.52 2.03 0.57
N PRO A 27 -9.58 1.25 0.85
CA PRO A 27 -9.54 -0.20 1.07
C PRO A 27 -9.38 -1.02 -0.20
N PHE A 28 -8.61 -2.12 -0.11
CA PHE A 28 -8.37 -3.06 -1.22
C PHE A 28 -9.30 -4.28 -1.18
N THR A 29 -10.33 -4.20 -0.34
CA THR A 29 -11.35 -5.23 -0.13
C THR A 29 -12.73 -4.60 -0.20
N TYR A 30 -13.75 -5.37 -0.58
CA TYR A 30 -15.13 -4.93 -0.38
C TYR A 30 -15.49 -4.93 1.12
N PRO A 31 -16.38 -4.03 1.58
CA PRO A 31 -16.74 -3.95 3.00
C PRO A 31 -17.53 -5.16 3.51
N ASP A 32 -18.22 -5.86 2.61
CA ASP A 32 -19.25 -6.84 2.98
C ASP A 32 -18.74 -8.28 2.90
N ILE A 33 -17.67 -8.49 2.13
CA ILE A 33 -17.08 -9.79 1.81
C ILE A 33 -15.58 -9.54 1.79
N PHE A 34 -14.76 -10.38 2.44
CA PHE A 34 -13.29 -10.33 2.40
C PHE A 34 -12.70 -10.57 1.00
N ASP A 35 -13.48 -10.26 -0.03
CA ASP A 35 -13.14 -10.33 -1.42
C ASP A 35 -12.12 -9.24 -1.76
N MET A 36 -11.01 -9.69 -2.32
CA MET A 36 -9.89 -8.86 -2.74
C MET A 36 -9.98 -8.49 -4.23
N GLU A 37 -11.16 -8.60 -4.85
CA GLU A 37 -11.35 -8.18 -6.24
C GLU A 37 -10.83 -6.76 -6.55
N PRO A 38 -10.99 -5.74 -5.67
CA PRO A 38 -10.39 -4.42 -5.91
C PRO A 38 -8.86 -4.47 -6.02
N LEU A 39 -8.20 -5.28 -5.18
CA LEU A 39 -6.76 -5.53 -5.27
C LEU A 39 -6.40 -6.25 -6.58
N ILE A 40 -7.16 -7.28 -6.94
CA ILE A 40 -6.89 -8.10 -8.14
C ILE A 40 -6.95 -7.23 -9.39
N LYS A 41 -8.03 -6.45 -9.56
CA LYS A 41 -8.17 -5.52 -10.69
C LYS A 41 -7.03 -4.50 -10.75
N LEU A 42 -6.63 -3.99 -9.59
CA LEU A 42 -5.51 -3.07 -9.49
C LEU A 42 -4.20 -3.74 -9.94
N MET A 43 -3.96 -4.98 -9.51
CA MET A 43 -2.78 -5.73 -9.93
C MET A 43 -2.80 -6.13 -11.41
N GLU A 44 -3.96 -6.43 -11.99
CA GLU A 44 -4.13 -6.69 -13.42
C GLU A 44 -3.75 -5.47 -14.26
N TYR A 45 -4.25 -4.29 -13.90
CA TYR A 45 -3.85 -3.03 -14.53
C TYR A 45 -2.33 -2.79 -14.43
N PHE A 46 -1.72 -3.19 -13.32
CA PHE A 46 -0.27 -3.11 -13.13
C PHE A 46 0.53 -4.15 -13.90
N ALA A 47 -0.06 -5.31 -14.19
CA ALA A 47 0.64 -6.38 -14.89
C ALA A 47 0.88 -6.03 -16.36
N GLU A 48 0.00 -5.21 -16.95
CA GLU A 48 0.09 -4.76 -18.35
C GLU A 48 1.14 -3.66 -18.57
N ASN A 49 1.63 -3.03 -17.50
CA ASN A 49 2.54 -1.89 -17.56
C ASN A 49 3.87 -2.17 -16.86
N GLU A 50 4.98 -1.66 -17.40
CA GLU A 50 6.27 -1.71 -16.70
C GLU A 50 6.30 -0.65 -15.58
N ILE A 51 6.22 -1.10 -14.33
CA ILE A 51 6.19 -0.23 -13.16
C ILE A 51 7.47 -0.39 -12.37
N ASN A 52 8.16 0.73 -12.11
CA ASN A 52 9.38 0.71 -11.30
C ASN A 52 9.07 0.76 -9.81
N VAL A 53 8.03 1.50 -9.41
CA VAL A 53 7.65 1.65 -8.00
C VAL A 53 6.13 1.55 -7.84
N LEU A 54 5.69 0.65 -6.97
CA LEU A 54 4.31 0.52 -6.54
C LEU A 54 4.19 0.92 -5.06
N ILE A 55 3.41 1.98 -4.79
CA ILE A 55 3.14 2.47 -3.43
C ILE A 55 1.69 2.14 -3.08
N LEU A 56 1.50 1.29 -2.08
CA LEU A 56 0.18 0.94 -1.56
C LEU A 56 0.00 1.56 -0.17
N CYS A 57 -0.97 2.46 -0.07
CA CYS A 57 -1.36 3.12 1.17
C CYS A 57 -2.59 2.45 1.77
N GLY A 58 -2.61 2.28 3.09
CA GLY A 58 -3.76 1.73 3.80
C GLY A 58 -5.03 2.61 3.73
N PRO A 59 -6.18 2.11 4.22
CA PRO A 59 -6.30 0.89 5.02
C PRO A 59 -6.22 -0.38 4.19
N PHE A 60 -5.37 -1.32 4.62
CA PHE A 60 -5.26 -2.63 3.97
C PHE A 60 -6.39 -3.59 4.38
N VAL A 61 -6.95 -3.35 5.57
CA VAL A 61 -8.09 -4.07 6.13
C VAL A 61 -9.06 -3.00 6.63
N ASP A 62 -10.32 -3.12 6.22
CA ASP A 62 -11.39 -2.20 6.59
C ASP A 62 -11.98 -2.58 7.95
N ASP A 63 -12.18 -1.61 8.84
CA ASP A 63 -12.76 -1.83 10.17
C ASP A 63 -14.27 -2.13 10.11
N ARG A 64 -14.90 -1.92 8.95
CA ARG A 64 -16.31 -2.23 8.71
C ARG A 64 -16.59 -3.70 8.38
N LEU A 65 -15.54 -4.53 8.24
CA LEU A 65 -15.71 -5.95 7.90
C LEU A 65 -16.50 -6.70 8.98
N PRO A 66 -17.42 -7.62 8.64
CA PRO A 66 -18.33 -8.27 9.61
C PRO A 66 -17.64 -9.08 10.72
N VAL A 67 -16.37 -9.47 10.53
CA VAL A 67 -15.58 -10.29 11.47
C VAL A 67 -14.85 -9.42 12.50
N VAL A 68 -14.99 -8.09 12.44
CA VAL A 68 -14.51 -7.15 13.45
C VAL A 68 -15.40 -7.22 14.71
N LYS A 69 -15.51 -8.42 15.29
CA LYS A 69 -15.90 -8.62 16.70
C LYS A 69 -14.60 -8.62 17.49
N GLU A 70 -14.56 -7.83 18.56
CA GLU A 70 -13.35 -7.43 19.29
C GLU A 70 -12.36 -8.56 19.63
N SER A 71 -12.85 -9.78 19.88
CA SER A 71 -12.01 -10.91 20.30
C SER A 71 -11.22 -11.62 19.19
N VAL A 72 -11.52 -11.37 17.91
CA VAL A 72 -10.87 -12.06 16.77
C VAL A 72 -10.29 -11.10 15.73
N PHE A 73 -10.35 -9.79 15.99
CA PHE A 73 -9.93 -8.75 15.05
C PHE A 73 -8.47 -8.90 14.62
N ASP A 74 -7.55 -9.04 15.57
CA ASP A 74 -6.11 -9.10 15.28
C ASP A 74 -5.75 -10.32 14.41
N ILE A 75 -6.37 -11.47 14.70
CA ILE A 75 -6.16 -12.71 13.94
C ILE A 75 -6.72 -12.58 12.52
N ALA A 76 -7.91 -11.99 12.38
CA ALA A 76 -8.52 -11.75 11.08
C ALA A 76 -7.72 -10.72 10.27
N PHE A 77 -7.27 -9.63 10.90
CA PHE A 77 -6.42 -8.61 10.31
C PHE A 77 -5.14 -9.22 9.76
N GLU A 78 -4.39 -9.95 10.59
CA GLU A 78 -3.12 -10.55 10.18
C GLU A 78 -3.31 -11.50 8.99
N LYS A 79 -4.35 -12.33 9.02
CA LYS A 79 -4.67 -13.25 7.93
C LYS A 79 -5.01 -12.53 6.63
N VAL A 80 -5.86 -11.50 6.69
CA VAL A 80 -6.26 -10.73 5.51
C VAL A 80 -5.07 -9.96 4.95
N PHE A 81 -4.30 -9.32 5.82
CA PHE A 81 -3.11 -8.58 5.41
C PHE A 81 -2.07 -9.50 4.76
N LYS A 82 -1.78 -10.67 5.34
CA LYS A 82 -0.87 -11.66 4.74
C LYS A 82 -1.32 -12.11 3.36
N ASN A 83 -2.61 -12.45 3.20
CA ASN A 83 -3.18 -12.84 1.91
C ASN A 83 -3.08 -11.70 0.87
N MET A 84 -3.24 -10.44 1.28
CA MET A 84 -3.05 -9.28 0.40
C MET A 84 -1.58 -9.19 -0.08
N ILE A 85 -0.62 -9.33 0.83
CA ILE A 85 0.81 -9.31 0.48
C ILE A 85 1.15 -10.47 -0.45
N GLU A 86 0.68 -11.69 -0.17
CA GLU A 86 0.91 -12.84 -1.04
C GLU A 86 0.43 -12.58 -2.47
N LYS A 87 -0.77 -12.03 -2.64
CA LYS A 87 -1.29 -11.65 -3.96
C LYS A 87 -0.39 -10.63 -4.64
N VAL A 88 -0.06 -9.51 -3.97
CA VAL A 88 0.84 -8.48 -4.55
C VAL A 88 2.17 -9.10 -4.98
N MET A 89 2.77 -9.95 -4.15
CA MET A 89 4.05 -10.61 -4.42
C MET A 89 3.98 -11.55 -5.63
N VAL A 90 2.87 -12.23 -5.86
CA VAL A 90 2.67 -13.05 -7.07
C VAL A 90 2.74 -12.18 -8.33
N TYR A 91 2.13 -11.00 -8.33
CA TYR A 91 2.10 -10.12 -9.51
C TYR A 91 3.43 -9.44 -9.83
N VAL A 92 4.20 -9.09 -8.79
CA VAL A 92 5.53 -8.48 -8.98
C VAL A 92 6.65 -9.52 -9.13
N LYS A 93 6.35 -10.82 -8.99
CA LYS A 93 7.34 -11.88 -9.14
C LYS A 93 7.96 -11.84 -10.54
N GLY A 94 9.29 -11.80 -10.58
CA GLY A 94 10.05 -11.72 -11.83
C GLY A 94 10.13 -10.32 -12.44
N LYS A 95 9.53 -9.30 -11.82
CA LYS A 95 9.68 -7.89 -12.20
C LYS A 95 10.71 -7.19 -11.32
N SER A 96 11.28 -6.08 -11.81
CA SER A 96 12.19 -5.21 -11.02
C SER A 96 11.44 -4.11 -10.24
N THR A 97 10.14 -4.31 -9.98
CA THR A 97 9.28 -3.36 -9.28
C THR A 97 9.60 -3.31 -7.78
N LYS A 98 9.79 -2.11 -7.24
CA LYS A 98 9.87 -1.88 -5.80
C LYS A 98 8.47 -1.66 -5.23
N VAL A 99 8.08 -2.46 -4.24
CA VAL A 99 6.81 -2.31 -3.53
C VAL A 99 7.05 -1.56 -2.21
N VAL A 100 6.28 -0.51 -1.98
CA VAL A 100 6.29 0.28 -0.74
C VAL A 100 4.91 0.19 -0.10
N LEU A 101 4.87 -0.24 1.16
CA LEU A 101 3.65 -0.29 1.95
C LEU A 101 3.65 0.89 2.92
N VAL A 102 2.59 1.69 2.88
CA VAL A 102 2.39 2.82 3.79
C VAL A 102 1.23 2.47 4.72
N ALA A 103 1.55 2.27 6.00
CA ALA A 103 0.55 2.00 7.03
C ALA A 103 -0.39 3.20 7.21
N SER A 104 -1.65 2.91 7.56
CA SER A 104 -2.68 3.92 7.85
C SER A 104 -3.27 3.70 9.25
N MET A 105 -3.67 4.78 9.91
CA MET A 105 -4.43 4.70 11.16
C MET A 105 -5.88 4.32 10.85
N CYS A 106 -6.23 3.04 11.02
CA CYS A 106 -7.63 2.60 11.05
C CYS A 106 -8.08 2.65 12.51
N LYS A 107 -8.87 3.66 12.90
CA LYS A 107 -9.48 3.69 14.23
C LYS A 107 -10.83 2.97 14.12
N PRO A 108 -11.01 1.78 14.71
CA PRO A 108 -12.33 1.20 14.84
C PRO A 108 -13.25 2.22 15.49
N LYS A 109 -14.32 2.61 14.78
CA LYS A 109 -15.35 3.52 15.32
C LYS A 109 -16.18 2.78 16.36
N TYR A 110 -15.65 2.65 17.57
CA TYR A 110 -16.48 2.33 18.71
C TYR A 110 -17.43 3.51 18.94
N ASN A 111 -18.74 3.29 18.78
CA ASN A 111 -19.76 4.24 19.18
C ASN A 111 -19.58 4.53 20.67
N SER A 112 -18.93 5.63 20.99
CA SER A 112 -18.89 6.19 22.33
C SER A 112 -20.26 6.80 22.61
N THR A 113 -21.25 5.94 22.88
CA THR A 113 -22.48 6.36 23.55
C THR A 113 -22.21 6.13 25.03
N ILE A 114 -21.86 7.22 25.72
CA ILE A 114 -22.01 7.33 27.17
C ILE A 114 -23.47 7.67 27.43
#